data_AF-A0A529KB47-F1
#
_entry.id   AF-A0A529KB47-F1
#
_cell.length_a   1.000
_cell.length_b   1.000
_cell.length_c   1.000
_cell.angle_alpha   90.00
_cell.angle_beta   90.00
_cell.angle_gamma   90.00
#
_symmetry.space_group_name_H-M   'P 1'
#
loop_
_entity.id
_entity.type
_entity.pdbx_description
1 polymer ?
#
loop_
_entity_poly.entity_id
_entity_poly.type
_entity_poly.pdbx_seq_one_letter_code
_entity_poly.pdbx_strand_id
1 'polypeptide(L)'
;MERRLNGEACAFCCYGCCIAFQVKSGRHEEWEAAWLLIQLGVGGFLSMNIMMFSLLLYSGAFTGVDAGVLPWIHLLLWIFATPAVVILGGPYLREMWLNGIQGRVTSSALIVLGVAAAYLYSAFAVFEGSTHVYFDTAVMVLMLFTVGRYLEAVGRARAARDLEPLLAAESESATVIDGAAEIRRPVRE
;
A
#
# COMPACT_ATOMS: atom_id res chain seq x y z
N MET A 1 -12.89 2.50 5.63
CA MET A 1 -12.24 3.83 5.53
C MET A 1 -13.13 4.69 4.66
N GLU A 2 -13.89 5.62 5.24
CA GLU A 2 -14.63 6.60 4.44
C GLU A 2 -13.66 7.71 4.03
N ARG A 3 -13.54 7.95 2.72
CA ARG A 3 -12.90 9.15 2.19
C ARG A 3 -13.95 9.92 1.41
N ARG A 4 -13.97 11.24 1.63
CA ARG A 4 -14.70 12.13 0.73
C ARG A 4 -13.85 12.32 -0.52
N LEU A 5 -14.30 11.76 -1.64
CA LEU A 5 -13.73 12.00 -2.96
C LEU A 5 -14.83 12.70 -3.77
N ASN A 6 -14.50 13.84 -4.39
CA ASN A 6 -15.46 14.63 -5.18
C ASN A 6 -16.76 15.00 -4.43
N GLY A 7 -16.70 15.22 -3.11
CA GLY A 7 -17.86 15.60 -2.30
C GLY A 7 -18.77 14.43 -1.86
N GLU A 8 -18.55 13.23 -2.37
CA GLU A 8 -19.28 12.01 -1.99
C GLU A 8 -18.46 11.15 -1.01
N ALA A 9 -19.12 10.59 0.01
CA ALA A 9 -18.48 9.71 0.98
C ALA A 9 -18.36 8.29 0.40
N CYS A 10 -17.20 7.97 -0.18
CA CYS A 10 -16.92 6.61 -0.65
C CYS A 10 -16.24 5.81 0.46
N ALA A 11 -16.82 4.66 0.80
CA ALA A 11 -16.24 3.70 1.74
C ALA A 11 -15.30 2.75 0.99
N PHE A 12 -13.99 2.86 1.23
CA PHE A 12 -13.01 1.90 0.75
C PHE A 12 -12.64 0.92 1.86
N CYS A 13 -12.51 -0.36 1.50
CA CYS A 13 -11.99 -1.39 2.40
C CYS A 13 -10.50 -1.20 2.69
N CYS A 14 -9.75 -0.53 1.82
CA CYS A 14 -8.29 -0.63 1.79
C CYS A 14 -7.66 0.48 0.89
N TYR A 15 -6.44 0.96 1.19
CA TYR A 15 -5.72 1.94 0.35
C TYR A 15 -5.52 1.42 -1.08
N GLY A 16 -5.31 0.10 -1.25
CA GLY A 16 -5.30 -0.57 -2.55
C GLY A 16 -6.63 -0.44 -3.32
N CYS A 17 -7.79 -0.63 -2.69
CA CYS A 17 -9.09 -0.42 -3.35
C CYS A 17 -9.30 1.04 -3.75
N CYS A 18 -8.80 1.99 -2.96
CA CYS A 18 -8.75 3.40 -3.35
C CYS A 18 -7.87 3.59 -4.61
N ILE A 19 -6.68 2.97 -4.65
CA ILE A 19 -5.76 3.00 -5.80
C ILE A 19 -6.42 2.45 -7.07
N ALA A 20 -7.05 1.28 -7.00
CA ALA A 20 -7.69 0.68 -8.17
C ALA A 20 -8.93 1.47 -8.64
N PHE A 21 -9.67 2.07 -7.71
CA PHE A 21 -10.80 2.94 -8.04
C PHE A 21 -10.33 4.23 -8.74
N GLN A 22 -9.25 4.86 -8.25
CA GLN A 22 -8.69 6.06 -8.89
C GLN A 22 -8.16 5.80 -10.29
N VAL A 23 -7.49 4.66 -10.53
CA VAL A 23 -7.03 4.25 -11.87
C VAL A 23 -8.21 3.99 -12.82
N LYS A 24 -9.34 3.45 -12.34
CA LYS A 24 -10.55 3.21 -13.15
C LYS A 24 -11.38 4.48 -13.38
N SER A 25 -11.42 5.40 -12.42
CA SER A 25 -12.29 6.60 -12.44
C SER A 25 -11.89 7.63 -13.52
N GLY A 26 -10.64 7.62 -13.99
CA GLY A 26 -10.26 8.18 -15.30
C GLY A 26 -10.52 9.66 -15.57
N ARG A 27 -11.03 10.50 -14.64
CA ARG A 27 -11.25 11.94 -14.87
C ARG A 27 -11.23 12.78 -13.58
N HIS A 28 -10.26 13.71 -13.52
CA HIS A 28 -9.97 14.77 -12.51
C HIS A 28 -9.77 14.25 -11.08
N GLU A 29 -8.56 14.07 -10.54
CA GLU A 29 -7.40 14.98 -10.48
C GLU A 29 -6.08 14.29 -10.89
N GLU A 30 -5.38 14.82 -11.89
CA GLU A 30 -4.12 14.24 -12.41
C GLU A 30 -3.00 14.16 -11.35
N TRP A 31 -3.07 14.99 -10.30
CA TRP A 31 -2.03 15.09 -9.27
C TRP A 31 -2.00 13.90 -8.29
N GLU A 32 -3.16 13.35 -7.91
CA GLU A 32 -3.20 12.27 -6.91
C GLU A 32 -2.76 10.92 -7.50
N ALA A 33 -3.19 10.62 -8.73
CA ALA A 33 -2.73 9.42 -9.44
C ALA A 33 -1.23 9.49 -9.77
N ALA A 34 -0.73 10.67 -10.15
CA ALA A 34 0.69 10.90 -10.36
C ALA A 34 1.48 10.71 -9.07
N TRP A 35 1.01 11.25 -7.93
CA TRP A 35 1.67 11.09 -6.63
C TRP A 35 1.83 9.61 -6.23
N LEU A 36 0.82 8.78 -6.53
CA LEU A 36 0.87 7.34 -6.25
C LEU A 36 1.88 6.59 -7.12
N LEU A 37 1.90 6.87 -8.42
CA LEU A 37 2.89 6.27 -9.33
C LEU A 37 4.31 6.73 -8.98
N ILE A 38 4.47 8.01 -8.62
CA ILE A 38 5.72 8.56 -8.09
C ILE A 38 6.09 7.87 -6.78
N GLN A 39 5.17 7.65 -5.86
CA GLN A 39 5.42 6.97 -4.59
C GLN A 39 5.92 5.54 -4.81
N LEU A 40 5.30 4.79 -5.73
CA LEU A 40 5.67 3.42 -6.05
C LEU A 40 7.00 3.35 -6.82
N GLY A 41 7.22 4.29 -7.75
CA GLY A 41 8.47 4.42 -8.50
C GLY A 41 9.65 4.85 -7.61
N VAL A 42 9.49 5.92 -6.83
CA VAL A 42 10.50 6.44 -5.89
C VAL A 42 10.76 5.44 -4.77
N GLY A 43 9.71 4.82 -4.21
CA GLY A 43 9.83 3.78 -3.20
C GLY A 43 10.58 2.55 -3.71
N GLY A 44 10.27 2.09 -4.93
CA GLY A 44 10.98 1.01 -5.57
C GLY A 44 12.45 1.35 -5.85
N PHE A 45 12.71 2.54 -6.38
CA PHE A 45 14.07 3.02 -6.63
C PHE A 45 14.89 3.10 -5.34
N LEU A 46 14.34 3.67 -4.27
CA LEU A 46 15.02 3.71 -2.96
C LEU A 46 15.27 2.30 -2.42
N SER A 47 14.29 1.39 -2.50
CA SER A 47 14.47 0.01 -2.03
C SER A 47 15.58 -0.71 -2.78
N MET A 48 15.71 -0.49 -4.09
CA MET A 48 16.73 -1.12 -4.91
C MET A 48 18.12 -0.60 -4.56
N ASN A 49 18.25 0.72 -4.33
CA ASN A 49 19.50 1.31 -3.86
C ASN A 49 19.87 0.81 -2.46
N ILE A 50 18.93 0.77 -1.52
CA ILE A 50 19.17 0.27 -0.16
C ILE A 50 19.60 -1.20 -0.18
N MET A 51 18.94 -2.02 -0.99
CA MET A 51 19.30 -3.44 -1.16
C MET A 51 20.72 -3.59 -1.70
N MET A 52 21.12 -2.77 -2.68
CA MET A 52 22.47 -2.77 -3.22
C MET A 52 23.52 -2.47 -2.13
N PHE A 53 23.28 -1.46 -1.29
CA PHE A 53 24.16 -1.13 -0.16
C PHE A 53 24.15 -2.20 0.94
N SER A 54 22.99 -2.79 1.25
CA SER A 54 22.87 -3.89 2.22
C SER A 54 23.64 -5.13 1.77
N LEU A 55 23.54 -5.51 0.49
CA LEU A 55 24.30 -6.63 -0.07
C LEU A 55 25.81 -6.40 0.02
N LEU A 56 26.29 -5.18 -0.23
CA LEU A 56 27.69 -4.82 -0.06
C LEU A 56 28.15 -4.99 1.40
N LEU A 57 27.32 -4.59 2.36
CA LEU A 57 27.59 -4.76 3.80
C LEU A 57 27.63 -6.24 4.21
N TYR A 58 26.62 -7.01 3.80
CA TYR A 58 26.51 -8.45 4.12
C TYR A 58 27.56 -9.32 3.43
N SER A 59 28.00 -8.96 2.22
CA SER A 59 29.04 -9.68 1.48
C SER A 59 30.40 -9.68 2.18
N GLY A 60 30.55 -8.87 3.22
CA GLY A 60 31.81 -8.74 3.94
C GLY A 60 32.90 -8.09 3.11
N ALA A 61 32.58 -7.42 1.99
CA ALA A 61 33.53 -6.64 1.20
C ALA A 61 34.28 -5.59 2.03
N PHE A 62 33.69 -5.17 3.17
CA PHE A 62 34.28 -4.24 4.13
C PHE A 62 34.86 -4.89 5.39
N THR A 63 34.94 -6.23 5.47
CA THR A 63 35.53 -6.94 6.64
C THR A 63 37.01 -6.64 6.86
N GLY A 64 37.70 -6.05 5.86
CA GLY A 64 39.07 -5.56 5.96
C GLY A 64 39.23 -4.04 5.84
N VAL A 65 38.15 -3.26 5.71
CA VAL A 65 38.20 -1.80 5.53
C VAL A 65 37.77 -1.14 6.83
N ASP A 66 38.75 -0.57 7.54
CA ASP A 66 38.67 0.36 8.66
C ASP A 66 37.36 0.43 9.45
N ALA A 67 37.42 0.11 10.74
CA ALA A 67 36.35 0.32 11.72
C ALA A 67 35.75 1.75 11.72
N GLY A 68 36.40 2.71 11.06
CA GLY A 68 35.89 4.05 10.81
C GLY A 68 34.87 4.19 9.67
N VAL A 69 34.80 3.29 8.68
CA VAL A 69 33.91 3.42 7.50
C VAL A 69 32.52 2.80 7.74
N LEU A 70 32.46 1.78 8.60
CA LEU A 70 31.21 1.09 8.94
C LEU A 70 30.11 2.03 9.48
N PRO A 71 30.40 2.98 10.41
CA PRO A 71 29.39 3.94 10.87
C PRO A 71 28.91 4.88 9.76
N TRP A 72 29.77 5.26 8.82
CA TRP A 72 29.38 6.10 7.67
C TRP A 72 28.42 5.39 6.73
N ILE A 73 28.64 4.09 6.48
CA ILE A 73 27.73 3.27 5.67
C ILE A 73 26.39 3.12 6.37
N HIS A 74 26.38 2.86 7.69
CA HIS A 74 25.14 2.79 8.47
C HIS A 74 24.37 4.11 8.48
N LEU A 75 25.07 5.24 8.59
CA LEU A 75 24.48 6.57 8.49
C LEU A 75 23.88 6.81 7.09
N LEU A 76 24.58 6.40 6.02
CA LEU A 76 24.10 6.50 4.66
C LEU A 76 22.83 5.66 4.47
N LEU A 77 22.83 4.41 4.92
CA LEU A 77 21.67 3.51 4.91
C LEU A 77 20.48 4.13 5.66
N TRP A 78 20.73 4.73 6.82
CA TRP A 78 19.69 5.42 7.59
C TRP A 78 19.11 6.59 6.80
N ILE A 79 19.95 7.45 6.20
CA ILE A 79 19.53 8.59 5.37
C ILE A 79 18.68 8.17 4.18
N PHE A 80 18.98 7.03 3.54
CA PHE A 80 18.14 6.51 2.45
C PHE A 80 16.88 5.80 2.95
N ALA A 81 16.97 5.10 4.09
CA ALA A 81 15.85 4.35 4.64
C ALA A 81 14.77 5.25 5.22
N THR A 82 15.11 6.37 5.87
CA THR A 82 14.13 7.30 6.42
C THR A 82 13.11 7.82 5.37
N PRO A 83 13.52 8.40 4.22
CA PRO A 83 12.58 8.83 3.20
C PRO A 83 11.82 7.65 2.59
N ALA A 84 12.44 6.48 2.41
CA ALA A 84 11.75 5.29 1.93
C ALA A 84 10.60 4.88 2.87
N VAL A 85 10.87 4.82 4.17
CA VAL A 85 9.89 4.47 5.20
C VAL A 85 8.79 5.54 5.31
N VAL A 86 9.12 6.82 5.19
CA VAL A 86 8.13 7.90 5.24
C VAL A 86 7.22 7.87 4.01
N ILE A 87 7.80 7.73 2.81
CA ILE A 87 7.07 7.71 1.54
C ILE A 87 6.18 6.46 1.45
N LEU A 88 6.71 5.27 1.76
CA LEU A 88 5.98 4.01 1.67
C LEU A 88 5.07 3.78 2.88
N GLY A 89 5.55 4.06 4.10
CA GLY A 89 4.88 3.79 5.37
C GLY A 89 3.85 4.85 5.79
N GLY A 90 3.96 6.08 5.29
CA GLY A 90 3.06 7.19 5.64
C GLY A 90 1.56 6.88 5.49
N PRO A 91 1.10 6.32 4.35
CA PRO A 91 -0.30 5.94 4.17
C PRO A 91 -0.76 4.86 5.15
N TYR A 92 0.09 3.88 5.46
CA TYR A 92 -0.22 2.81 6.40
C TYR A 92 -0.32 3.31 7.83
N LEU A 93 0.55 4.24 8.23
CA LEU A 93 0.49 4.87 9.55
C LEU A 93 -0.80 5.67 9.72
N ARG A 94 -1.20 6.42 8.69
CA ARG A 94 -2.48 7.15 8.68
C ARG A 94 -3.68 6.19 8.75
N GLU A 95 -3.64 5.09 8.00
CA GLU A 95 -4.69 4.06 8.01
C GLU A 95 -4.79 3.40 9.40
N MET A 96 -3.65 3.03 9.99
CA MET A 96 -3.60 2.46 11.35
C MET A 96 -4.19 3.44 12.37
N TRP A 97 -3.77 4.70 12.35
CA TRP A 97 -4.21 5.71 13.32
C TRP A 97 -5.72 5.91 13.29
N LEU A 98 -6.29 6.12 12.10
CA LEU A 98 -7.72 6.36 11.94
C LEU A 98 -8.57 5.15 12.34
N ASN A 99 -8.17 3.94 11.94
CA ASN A 99 -8.91 2.72 12.31
C ASN A 99 -8.70 2.35 13.78
N GLY A 100 -7.52 2.62 14.34
CA GLY A 100 -7.21 2.39 15.75
C GLY A 100 -8.07 3.21 16.70
N ILE A 101 -8.32 4.49 16.36
CA ILE A 101 -9.26 5.35 17.11
C ILE A 101 -10.68 4.75 17.11
N GLN A 102 -11.05 4.02 16.04
CA GLN A 102 -12.34 3.35 15.92
C GLN A 102 -12.35 1.94 16.53
N GLY A 103 -11.28 1.53 17.23
CA GLY A 103 -11.16 0.20 17.84
C GLY A 103 -10.98 -0.94 16.83
N ARG A 104 -10.61 -0.63 15.58
CA ARG A 104 -10.48 -1.62 14.50
C ARG A 104 -9.01 -1.91 14.19
N VAL A 105 -8.62 -3.18 14.35
CA VAL A 105 -7.30 -3.67 13.93
C VAL A 105 -7.37 -4.02 12.45
N THR A 106 -6.51 -3.39 11.65
CA THR A 106 -6.39 -3.62 10.20
C THR A 106 -5.03 -4.22 9.87
N SER A 107 -4.87 -4.80 8.69
CA SER A 107 -3.58 -5.31 8.21
C SER A 107 -2.48 -4.26 8.28
N SER A 108 -2.83 -2.99 8.04
CA SER A 108 -1.95 -1.83 8.16
C SER A 108 -1.36 -1.64 9.56
N ALA A 109 -2.07 -2.01 10.63
CA ALA A 109 -1.55 -1.92 11.99
C ALA A 109 -0.39 -2.88 12.23
N LEU A 110 -0.51 -4.13 11.76
CA LEU A 110 0.54 -5.13 11.91
C LEU A 110 1.84 -4.72 11.21
N ILE A 111 1.71 -4.14 10.02
CA ILE A 111 2.86 -3.74 9.20
C ILE A 111 3.56 -2.54 9.81
N VAL A 112 2.80 -1.53 10.22
CA VAL A 112 3.36 -0.34 10.87
C VAL A 112 4.11 -0.74 12.13
N LEU A 113 3.57 -1.65 12.94
CA LEU A 113 4.25 -2.15 14.13
C LEU A 113 5.54 -2.92 13.79
N GLY A 114 5.49 -3.83 12.81
CA GLY A 114 6.69 -4.59 12.41
C GLY A 114 7.80 -3.71 11.83
N VAL A 115 7.43 -2.76 10.98
CA VAL A 115 8.37 -1.80 10.38
C VAL A 115 8.91 -0.84 11.43
N ALA A 116 8.06 -0.35 12.34
CA ALA A 116 8.50 0.50 13.44
C ALA A 116 9.49 -0.23 14.35
N ALA A 117 9.23 -1.50 14.69
CA ALA A 117 10.14 -2.31 15.49
C ALA A 117 11.50 -2.49 14.78
N ALA A 118 11.49 -2.87 13.50
CA ALA A 118 12.72 -3.04 12.72
C ALA A 118 13.50 -1.72 12.56
N TYR A 119 12.81 -0.61 12.31
CA TYR A 119 13.42 0.71 12.13
C TYR A 119 14.00 1.25 13.43
N LEU A 120 13.26 1.16 14.55
CA LEU A 120 13.73 1.61 15.86
C LEU A 120 14.92 0.79 16.36
N TYR A 121 14.86 -0.55 16.18
CA TYR A 121 15.99 -1.42 16.50
C TYR A 121 17.21 -1.03 15.67
N SER A 122 17.05 -0.84 14.37
CA SER A 122 18.14 -0.45 13.46
C SER A 122 18.71 0.91 13.83
N ALA A 123 17.87 1.89 14.16
CA ALA A 123 18.33 3.21 14.61
C ALA A 123 19.15 3.10 15.91
N PHE A 124 18.69 2.32 16.87
CA PHE A 124 19.43 2.06 18.11
C PHE A 124 20.77 1.38 17.84
N ALA A 125 20.79 0.38 16.96
CA ALA A 125 22.00 -0.33 16.54
C ALA A 125 23.04 0.60 15.89
N VAL A 126 22.61 1.62 15.14
CA VAL A 126 23.53 2.65 14.59
C VAL A 126 24.18 3.47 15.71
N PHE A 127 23.43 3.86 16.75
CA PHE A 127 23.98 4.61 17.89
C PHE A 127 24.93 3.77 18.76
N GLU A 128 24.65 2.48 18.91
CA GLU A 128 25.49 1.56 19.69
C GLU A 128 26.74 1.09 18.92
N GLY A 129 26.82 1.39 17.62
CA GLY A 129 27.93 0.93 16.76
C GLY A 129 27.88 -0.56 16.44
N SER A 130 26.69 -1.16 16.48
CA SER A 130 26.47 -2.57 16.14
C SER A 130 26.70 -2.82 14.65
N THR A 131 27.20 -4.01 14.32
CA THR A 131 27.46 -4.46 12.94
C THR A 131 26.19 -4.85 12.19
N HIS A 132 25.08 -5.09 12.89
CA HIS A 132 23.84 -5.59 12.28
C HIS A 132 22.74 -4.54 12.30
N VAL A 133 22.32 -4.13 11.10
CA VAL A 133 21.29 -3.11 10.85
C VAL A 133 20.27 -3.68 9.86
N TYR A 134 18.97 -3.46 10.11
CA TYR A 134 17.86 -4.08 9.38
C TYR A 134 16.99 -3.06 8.64
N PHE A 135 17.55 -1.91 8.26
CA PHE A 135 16.83 -0.88 7.50
C PHE A 135 16.34 -1.41 6.15
N ASP A 136 17.11 -2.28 5.51
CA ASP A 136 16.75 -2.95 4.26
C ASP A 136 15.53 -3.84 4.43
N THR A 137 15.46 -4.59 5.52
CA THR A 137 14.34 -5.47 5.86
C THR A 137 13.07 -4.64 6.05
N ALA A 138 13.16 -3.52 6.78
CA ALA A 138 12.03 -2.63 7.00
C ALA A 138 11.47 -2.06 5.67
N VAL A 139 12.35 -1.59 4.79
CA VAL A 139 11.95 -1.01 3.50
C VAL A 139 11.45 -2.08 2.53
N MET A 140 12.08 -3.26 2.51
CA MET A 140 11.67 -4.39 1.67
C MET A 140 10.27 -4.88 2.03
N VAL A 141 9.98 -5.04 3.33
CA VAL A 141 8.65 -5.42 3.82
C VAL A 141 7.59 -4.40 3.38
N LEU A 142 7.87 -3.09 3.51
CA LEU A 142 6.97 -2.05 3.03
C LEU A 142 6.75 -2.13 1.52
N MET A 143 7.81 -2.30 0.73
CA MET A 143 7.73 -2.41 -0.73
C MET A 143 6.89 -3.61 -1.16
N LEU A 144 7.22 -4.80 -0.65
CA LEU A 144 6.50 -6.04 -0.97
C LEU A 144 5.02 -5.94 -0.60
N PHE A 145 4.71 -5.35 0.56
CA PHE A 145 3.31 -5.19 0.96
C PHE A 145 2.56 -4.16 0.10
N THR A 146 3.23 -3.07 -0.30
CA THR A 146 2.67 -2.07 -1.21
C THR A 146 2.36 -2.68 -2.57
N VAL A 147 3.29 -3.43 -3.13
CA VAL A 147 3.09 -4.18 -4.38
C VAL A 147 1.99 -5.24 -4.22
N GLY A 148 1.97 -5.97 -3.12
CA GLY A 148 0.95 -6.97 -2.82
C GLY A 148 -0.47 -6.38 -2.79
N ARG A 149 -0.67 -5.24 -2.12
CA ARG A 149 -1.96 -4.54 -2.14
C ARG A 149 -2.34 -4.02 -3.51
N TYR A 150 -1.36 -3.58 -4.30
CA TYR A 150 -1.60 -3.16 -5.68
C TYR A 150 -2.12 -4.34 -6.51
N LEU A 151 -1.46 -5.50 -6.43
CA LEU A 151 -1.89 -6.72 -7.13
C LEU A 151 -3.27 -7.19 -6.65
N GLU A 152 -3.51 -7.20 -5.34
CA GLU A 152 -4.82 -7.54 -4.73
C GLU A 152 -5.93 -6.63 -5.26
N ALA A 153 -5.67 -5.33 -5.34
CA ALA A 153 -6.63 -4.34 -5.82
C ALA A 153 -6.94 -4.48 -7.31
N VAL A 154 -5.91 -4.69 -8.14
CA VAL A 154 -6.08 -4.96 -9.57
C VAL A 154 -6.88 -6.25 -9.79
N GLY A 155 -6.59 -7.31 -9.01
CA GLY A 155 -7.33 -8.57 -9.04
C GLY A 155 -8.80 -8.39 -8.69
N ARG A 156 -9.10 -7.71 -7.58
CA ARG A 156 -10.48 -7.41 -7.18
C ARG A 156 -11.21 -6.56 -8.21
N ALA A 157 -10.55 -5.55 -8.79
CA ALA A 157 -11.15 -4.70 -9.81
C ALA A 157 -11.47 -5.45 -11.11
N ARG A 158 -10.65 -6.46 -11.46
CA ARG A 158 -10.94 -7.34 -12.59
C ARG A 158 -12.14 -8.24 -12.30
N ALA A 159 -12.15 -8.93 -11.15
CA ALA A 159 -13.27 -9.76 -10.73
C ALA A 159 -14.59 -8.99 -10.66
N ALA A 160 -14.58 -7.76 -10.13
CA ALA A 160 -15.76 -6.91 -10.08
C ALA A 160 -16.31 -6.54 -11.47
N ARG A 161 -15.44 -6.32 -12.46
CA ARG A 161 -15.84 -6.02 -13.85
C ARG A 161 -16.45 -7.24 -14.54
N ASP A 162 -15.94 -8.42 -14.26
CA ASP A 162 -16.45 -9.66 -14.86
C ASP A 162 -17.85 -10.02 -14.30
N LEU A 163 -18.17 -9.58 -13.07
CA LEU A 163 -19.49 -9.72 -12.45
C LEU A 163 -20.51 -8.67 -12.91
N GLU A 164 -20.05 -7.49 -13.35
CA GLU A 164 -20.88 -6.38 -13.82
C GLU A 164 -21.93 -6.79 -14.88
N PRO A 165 -21.59 -7.53 -15.96
CA PRO A 165 -22.59 -7.97 -16.94
C PRO A 165 -23.56 -9.02 -16.41
N LEU A 166 -23.18 -9.83 -15.41
CA LEU A 166 -24.09 -10.80 -14.79
C LEU A 166 -25.11 -10.11 -13.90
N LEU A 167 -24.67 -9.11 -13.12
CA LEU A 167 -25.56 -8.26 -12.33
C LEU A 167 -26.48 -7.43 -13.22
N ALA A 168 -26.01 -6.97 -14.38
CA ALA A 168 -26.84 -6.26 -15.36
C ALA A 168 -27.81 -7.18 -16.12
N ALA A 169 -27.50 -8.47 -16.23
CA ALA A 169 -28.36 -9.48 -16.85
C ALA A 169 -29.44 -10.04 -15.91
N GLU A 170 -29.31 -9.82 -14.59
CA GLU A 170 -30.38 -10.08 -13.64
C GLU A 170 -31.58 -9.19 -14.00
N SER A 171 -32.64 -9.79 -14.54
CA SER A 171 -33.76 -9.05 -15.13
C SER A 171 -34.43 -8.16 -14.09
N GLU A 172 -34.33 -6.84 -14.28
CA GLU A 172 -34.97 -5.87 -13.39
C GLU A 172 -36.50 -5.88 -13.53
N SER A 173 -37.04 -6.50 -14.59
CA SER A 173 -38.48 -6.56 -14.88
C SER A 173 -38.95 -7.94 -15.33
N ALA A 174 -40.05 -8.42 -14.75
CA ALA A 174 -40.82 -9.57 -15.22
C ALA A 174 -42.09 -9.09 -15.94
N THR A 175 -42.48 -9.80 -16.99
CA THR A 175 -43.79 -9.60 -17.61
C THR A 175 -44.79 -10.56 -16.97
N VAL A 176 -45.83 -10.02 -16.34
CA VAL A 176 -46.93 -10.79 -15.76
C VAL A 176 -48.11 -10.72 -16.72
N ILE A 177 -48.69 -11.88 -17.04
CA ILE A 177 -49.90 -11.99 -17.86
C ILE A 177 -51.07 -12.18 -16.90
N ASP A 178 -51.96 -11.19 -16.81
CA ASP A 178 -53.19 -11.26 -16.02
C ASP A 178 -54.39 -11.11 -16.97
N GLY A 179 -55.01 -12.24 -17.32
CA GLY A 179 -56.06 -12.30 -18.33
C GLY A 179 -55.56 -11.93 -19.73
N ALA A 180 -56.14 -10.88 -20.34
CA ALA A 180 -55.78 -10.37 -21.67
C ALA A 180 -54.79 -9.18 -21.64
N ALA A 181 -54.36 -8.76 -20.46
CA ALA A 181 -53.45 -7.62 -20.29
C ALA A 181 -52.04 -8.10 -19.94
N GLU A 182 -51.07 -7.63 -20.71
CA GLU A 182 -49.65 -7.89 -20.49
C GLU A 182 -49.04 -6.70 -19.71
N ILE A 183 -48.65 -6.92 -18.45
CA ILE A 183 -48.14 -5.87 -17.56
C ILE A 183 -46.71 -6.19 -17.17
N ARG A 184 -45.78 -5.30 -17.54
CA ARG A 184 -44.37 -5.38 -17.11
C ARG A 184 -44.23 -4.81 -15.70
N ARG A 185 -43.76 -5.61 -14.75
CA ARG A 185 -43.52 -5.24 -13.34
C ARG A 185 -42.05 -5.42 -12.98
N PRO A 186 -41.49 -4.60 -12.08
CA PRO A 186 -40.16 -4.87 -11.53
C PRO A 186 -40.19 -6.16 -10.71
N VAL A 187 -39.11 -6.97 -10.76
CA VAL A 187 -39.05 -8.28 -10.07
C VAL A 187 -38.97 -8.14 -8.54
N ARG A 188 -38.70 -6.94 -8.02
CA ARG A 188 -38.51 -6.65 -6.58
C ARG A 188 -39.75 -6.13 -5.84
N GLU A 189 -40.91 -6.09 -6.48
CA GLU A 189 -42.22 -5.82 -5.84
C GLU A 189 -43.19 -6.99 -6.04
#